data_AF-A0A1B2I1U8-F1
#
_entry.id   AF-A0A1B2I1U8-F1
#
_cell.length_a   1.000
_cell.length_b   1.000
_cell.length_c   1.000
_cell.angle_alpha   90.00
_cell.angle_beta   90.00
_cell.angle_gamma   90.00
#
_symmetry.space_group_name_H-M   'P 1'
#
loop_
_entity.id
_entity.type
_entity.pdbx_description
1 polymer ?
#
loop_
_entity_poly.entity_id
_entity_poly.type
_entity_poly.pdbx_seq_one_letter_code
_entity_poly.pdbx_strand_id
1 'polypeptide(L)'
;MRGMRTVILGAGSLGSAIGGALSLAGNNVTLVARSRAHVEAVNRSGLKMIADGIERTARPIAVTEALGLPPAELLIVLVKSFATKSAIEGARSLIGERTAVLTLQNGLGNEELIAEMVGAEKVVSGKSYLGGVLLSPGVVKAGISAKETVIGELDGSVTERIRAIAELFNAAGMRTTVSENIRGLIWDKLLLNSATGAVSAISGLCYGELYKLPEMERSGCAAVREGIEAARKLGIKLSCEDPKKIWEKARRGLAYDFKTSMLQSVESGRPTEIDFINGALARAAEEAGLTAPVNRTLTACVKGIEAANKLKAEAAKRAVELDHAALYVGDIDGCVEFFERTFKMSVVDDRRDDALRQAWLDGGIQLIEKPCCGGGKLAHIAVACADVKERLAAALACGAEPFPGKENWFTAPGEIVIELTEAN
;
A
#
# COMPACT_ATOMS: atom_id res chain seq x y z
N MET A 1 -1.93 24.58 -28.58
CA MET A 1 -2.76 23.35 -28.65
C MET A 1 -3.16 22.98 -27.23
N ARG A 2 -4.43 22.66 -26.96
CA ARG A 2 -4.82 22.14 -25.63
C ARG A 2 -4.20 20.74 -25.49
N GLY A 3 -3.39 20.53 -24.45
CA GLY A 3 -2.83 19.20 -24.15
C GLY A 3 -3.93 18.22 -23.75
N MET A 4 -3.70 16.93 -24.02
CA MET A 4 -4.62 15.84 -23.69
C MET A 4 -4.98 15.86 -22.20
N ARG A 5 -6.27 15.79 -21.86
CA ARG A 5 -6.70 15.69 -20.45
C ARG A 5 -6.44 14.28 -19.95
N THR A 6 -5.45 14.16 -19.06
CA THR A 6 -5.04 12.89 -18.46
C THR A 6 -5.42 12.82 -16.99
N VAL A 7 -6.05 11.73 -16.57
CA VAL A 7 -6.30 11.45 -15.16
C VAL A 7 -5.51 10.22 -14.73
N ILE A 8 -4.76 10.34 -13.63
CA ILE A 8 -4.06 9.24 -13.00
C ILE A 8 -4.92 8.68 -11.85
N LEU A 9 -5.52 7.52 -12.08
CA LEU A 9 -6.30 6.80 -11.07
C LEU A 9 -5.36 5.92 -10.24
N GLY A 10 -4.94 6.43 -9.08
CA GLY A 10 -3.95 5.79 -8.22
C GLY A 10 -2.61 6.54 -8.20
N ALA A 11 -2.61 7.78 -7.70
CA ALA A 11 -1.40 8.58 -7.54
C ALA A 11 -0.59 8.20 -6.27
N GLY A 12 -0.23 6.91 -6.19
CA GLY A 12 0.84 6.43 -5.30
C GLY A 12 2.22 6.73 -5.90
N SER A 13 3.22 5.87 -5.65
CA SER A 13 4.58 6.12 -6.12
C SER A 13 4.70 6.19 -7.66
N LEU A 14 4.21 5.17 -8.38
CA LEU A 14 4.30 5.14 -9.85
C LEU A 14 3.36 6.17 -10.49
N GLY A 15 2.12 6.29 -10.00
CA GLY A 15 1.18 7.28 -10.50
C GLY A 15 1.62 8.72 -10.30
N SER A 16 2.26 9.04 -9.16
CA SER A 16 2.87 10.36 -8.96
C SER A 16 4.05 10.59 -9.90
N ALA A 17 4.91 9.59 -10.12
CA ALA A 17 6.03 9.74 -11.06
C ALA A 17 5.55 10.00 -12.51
N ILE A 18 4.59 9.22 -13.01
CA ILE A 18 4.04 9.38 -14.37
C ILE A 18 3.26 10.69 -14.49
N GLY A 19 2.33 10.95 -13.56
CA GLY A 19 1.51 12.15 -13.60
C GLY A 19 2.32 13.44 -13.40
N GLY A 20 3.35 13.39 -12.55
CA GLY A 20 4.29 14.50 -12.38
C GLY A 20 5.11 14.76 -13.64
N ALA A 21 5.60 13.72 -14.31
CA ALA A 21 6.33 13.86 -15.58
C ALA A 21 5.45 14.48 -16.68
N LEU A 22 4.23 13.98 -16.84
CA LEU A 22 3.25 14.52 -17.78
C LEU A 22 2.91 15.99 -17.48
N SER A 23 2.75 16.35 -16.20
CA SER A 23 2.48 17.72 -15.77
C SER A 23 3.69 18.64 -16.00
N LEU A 24 4.93 18.19 -15.77
CA LEU A 24 6.14 18.96 -16.10
C LEU A 24 6.28 19.23 -17.59
N ALA A 25 5.74 18.35 -18.44
CA ALA A 25 5.69 18.53 -19.89
C ALA A 25 4.55 19.46 -20.35
N GLY A 26 3.80 20.06 -19.41
CA GLY A 26 2.73 21.02 -19.71
C GLY A 26 1.35 20.40 -20.00
N ASN A 27 1.17 19.10 -19.73
CA ASN A 27 -0.12 18.45 -19.94
C ASN A 27 -1.12 18.73 -18.82
N ASN A 28 -2.41 18.64 -19.15
CA ASN A 28 -3.49 18.80 -18.19
C ASN A 28 -3.70 17.49 -17.40
N VAL A 29 -3.08 17.41 -16.22
CA VAL A 29 -3.05 16.20 -15.40
C VAL A 29 -3.82 16.39 -14.11
N THR A 30 -4.72 15.44 -13.83
CA THR A 30 -5.35 15.28 -12.51
C THR A 30 -4.87 13.99 -11.85
N LEU A 31 -4.44 14.07 -10.60
CA LEU A 31 -4.05 12.96 -9.75
C LEU A 31 -5.20 12.57 -8.83
N VAL A 32 -5.59 11.30 -8.84
CA VAL A 32 -6.57 10.75 -7.88
C VAL A 32 -5.83 9.87 -6.89
N ALA A 33 -5.81 10.24 -5.61
CA ALA A 33 -5.16 9.49 -4.54
C ALA A 33 -6.00 9.44 -3.26
N ARG A 34 -6.11 8.28 -2.64
CA ARG A 34 -6.84 8.11 -1.36
C ARG A 34 -6.22 8.88 -0.18
N SER A 35 -4.90 9.15 -0.23
CA SER A 35 -4.21 9.85 0.86
C SER A 35 -4.53 11.35 0.79
N ARG A 36 -5.38 11.82 1.72
CA ARG A 36 -5.70 13.24 1.87
C ARG A 36 -4.46 14.10 2.10
N ALA A 37 -3.53 13.63 2.94
CA ALA A 37 -2.26 14.32 3.17
C ALA A 37 -1.44 14.50 1.88
N HIS A 38 -1.39 13.49 1.00
CA HIS A 38 -0.72 13.60 -0.30
C HIS A 38 -1.40 14.60 -1.21
N VAL A 39 -2.73 14.52 -1.33
CA VAL A 39 -3.54 15.45 -2.14
C VAL A 39 -3.35 16.90 -1.71
N GLU A 40 -3.45 17.18 -0.40
CA GLU A 40 -3.29 18.51 0.16
C GLU A 40 -1.86 19.04 -0.04
N ALA A 41 -0.84 18.19 0.12
CA ALA A 41 0.55 18.58 -0.13
C ALA A 41 0.78 18.95 -1.60
N VAL A 42 0.27 18.15 -2.55
CA VAL A 42 0.39 18.42 -3.99
C VAL A 42 -0.33 19.71 -4.37
N ASN A 43 -1.56 19.94 -3.90
CA ASN A 43 -2.30 21.16 -4.23
C ASN A 43 -1.67 22.43 -3.63
N ARG A 44 -1.13 22.33 -2.40
CA ARG A 44 -0.53 23.49 -1.72
C ARG A 44 0.84 23.86 -2.29
N SER A 45 1.70 22.88 -2.55
CA SER A 45 3.12 23.11 -2.83
C SER A 45 3.59 22.58 -4.18
N GLY A 46 2.72 21.88 -4.92
CA GLY A 46 3.09 21.10 -6.09
C GLY A 46 3.60 19.71 -5.72
N LEU A 47 3.71 18.84 -6.72
CA LEU A 47 4.32 17.53 -6.60
C LEU A 47 5.83 17.65 -6.86
N LYS A 48 6.63 17.47 -5.82
CA LYS A 48 8.09 17.48 -5.91
C LYS A 48 8.58 16.15 -6.51
N MET A 49 9.27 16.25 -7.63
CA MET A 49 9.82 15.16 -8.43
C MET A 49 11.34 15.16 -8.30
N ILE A 50 11.90 14.09 -7.74
CA ILE A 50 13.35 13.90 -7.60
C ILE A 50 13.79 12.79 -8.57
N ALA A 51 14.57 13.13 -9.59
CA ALA A 51 15.11 12.19 -10.57
C ALA A 51 16.58 12.52 -10.84
N ASP A 52 17.46 11.52 -10.79
CA ASP A 52 18.90 11.67 -11.09
C ASP A 52 19.58 12.81 -10.30
N GLY A 53 19.18 13.01 -9.04
CA GLY A 53 19.69 14.08 -8.17
C GLY A 53 19.11 15.47 -8.46
N ILE A 54 18.27 15.61 -9.49
CA ILE A 54 17.61 16.86 -9.88
C ILE A 54 16.20 16.90 -9.28
N GLU A 55 15.88 18.01 -8.64
CA GLU A 55 14.55 18.30 -8.14
C GLU A 55 13.78 19.20 -9.11
N ARG A 56 12.54 18.84 -9.43
CA ARG A 56 11.59 19.66 -10.18
C ARG A 56 10.23 19.63 -9.49
N THR A 57 9.45 20.69 -9.64
CA THR A 57 8.09 20.75 -9.06
C THR A 57 7.05 20.75 -10.17
N ALA A 58 6.28 19.66 -10.25
CA ALA A 58 5.10 19.57 -11.09
C ALA A 58 3.90 20.22 -10.39
N ARG A 59 2.92 20.72 -11.15
CA ARG A 59 1.71 21.34 -10.57
C ARG A 59 0.43 20.73 -11.15
N PRO A 60 0.21 19.40 -11.03
CA PRO A 60 -1.06 18.80 -11.38
C PRO A 60 -2.14 19.18 -10.35
N ILE A 61 -3.40 19.06 -10.74
CA ILE A 61 -4.51 19.07 -9.79
C ILE A 61 -4.51 17.73 -9.06
N ALA A 62 -4.70 17.70 -7.75
CA ALA A 62 -4.88 16.46 -7.00
C ALA A 62 -6.23 16.43 -6.28
N VAL A 63 -6.88 15.26 -6.27
CA VAL A 63 -8.17 15.03 -5.60
C VAL A 63 -8.18 13.68 -4.90
N THR A 64 -9.02 13.55 -3.87
CA THR A 64 -9.21 12.27 -3.17
C THR A 64 -10.15 11.33 -3.90
N GLU A 65 -11.07 11.88 -4.70
CA GLU A 65 -12.12 11.16 -5.42
C GLU A 65 -12.27 11.69 -6.84
N ALA A 66 -12.67 10.82 -7.76
CA ALA A 66 -12.91 11.17 -9.15
C ALA A 66 -14.32 11.71 -9.43
N LEU A 67 -15.20 11.69 -8.41
CA LEU A 67 -16.59 12.12 -8.54
C LEU A 67 -16.67 13.60 -8.94
N GLY A 68 -17.55 13.92 -9.89
CA GLY A 68 -17.75 15.29 -10.38
C GLY A 68 -16.67 15.82 -11.32
N LEU A 69 -15.57 15.07 -11.54
CA LEU A 69 -14.62 15.42 -12.59
C LEU A 69 -15.23 15.16 -13.99
N PRO A 70 -14.92 16.01 -14.98
CA PRO A 70 -15.36 15.81 -16.35
C PRO A 70 -14.64 14.61 -17.00
N PRO A 71 -15.21 14.02 -18.07
CA PRO A 71 -14.56 12.94 -18.80
C PRO A 71 -13.10 13.23 -19.18
N ALA A 72 -12.26 12.21 -19.04
CA ALA A 72 -10.86 12.24 -19.43
C ALA A 72 -10.69 11.78 -20.88
N GLU A 73 -9.69 12.29 -21.58
CA GLU A 73 -9.27 11.73 -22.86
C GLU A 73 -8.41 10.48 -22.63
N LEU A 74 -7.58 10.51 -21.58
CA LEU A 74 -6.78 9.38 -21.13
C LEU A 74 -6.95 9.16 -19.63
N LEU A 75 -7.46 8.00 -19.23
CA LEU A 75 -7.50 7.53 -17.85
C LEU A 75 -6.39 6.48 -17.67
N ILE A 76 -5.42 6.75 -16.80
CA ILE A 76 -4.32 5.82 -16.51
C ILE A 76 -4.58 5.15 -15.15
N VAL A 77 -4.75 3.84 -15.15
CA VAL A 77 -5.06 3.03 -13.96
C VAL A 77 -3.78 2.47 -13.35
N LEU A 78 -3.49 2.87 -12.12
CA LEU A 78 -2.26 2.56 -11.37
C LEU A 78 -2.51 2.23 -9.89
N VAL A 79 -3.75 1.93 -9.53
CA VAL A 79 -4.07 1.32 -8.23
C VAL A 79 -3.47 -0.09 -8.15
N LYS A 80 -3.39 -0.67 -6.95
CA LYS A 80 -3.06 -2.11 -6.85
C LYS A 80 -4.20 -2.93 -7.46
N SER A 81 -3.89 -4.05 -8.09
CA SER A 81 -4.84 -4.85 -8.90
C SER A 81 -6.12 -5.25 -8.12
N PHE A 82 -6.00 -5.55 -6.83
CA PHE A 82 -7.16 -5.85 -5.97
C PHE A 82 -8.10 -4.66 -5.72
N ALA A 83 -7.69 -3.44 -6.04
CA ALA A 83 -8.48 -2.22 -5.91
C ALA A 83 -8.99 -1.69 -7.27
N THR A 84 -8.68 -2.36 -8.38
CA THR A 84 -9.07 -1.92 -9.73
C THR A 84 -10.58 -1.74 -9.87
N LYS A 85 -11.37 -2.73 -9.41
CA LYS A 85 -12.83 -2.70 -9.52
C LYS A 85 -13.44 -1.47 -8.83
N SER A 86 -13.17 -1.30 -7.54
CA SER A 86 -13.71 -0.17 -6.77
C SER A 86 -13.19 1.18 -7.26
N ALA A 87 -11.95 1.24 -7.74
CA ALA A 87 -11.40 2.47 -8.31
C ALA A 87 -12.11 2.88 -9.60
N ILE A 88 -12.38 1.95 -10.52
CA ILE A 88 -13.11 2.23 -11.76
C ILE A 88 -14.58 2.57 -11.47
N GLU A 89 -15.22 1.87 -10.53
CA GLU A 89 -16.58 2.20 -10.09
C GLU A 89 -16.68 3.64 -9.58
N GLY A 90 -15.73 4.07 -8.73
CA GLY A 90 -15.65 5.45 -8.24
C GLY A 90 -15.21 6.49 -9.29
N ALA A 91 -14.75 6.04 -10.46
CA ALA A 91 -14.26 6.87 -11.55
C ALA A 91 -15.15 6.82 -12.81
N ARG A 92 -16.36 6.24 -12.73
CA ARG A 92 -17.26 6.11 -13.89
C ARG A 92 -17.52 7.46 -14.59
N SER A 93 -17.60 8.56 -13.86
CA SER A 93 -17.78 9.91 -14.43
C SER A 93 -16.67 10.35 -15.37
N LEU A 94 -15.47 9.77 -15.25
CA LEU A 94 -14.33 10.07 -16.11
C LEU A 94 -14.40 9.37 -17.48
N ILE A 95 -15.26 8.37 -17.62
CA ILE A 95 -15.29 7.50 -18.79
C ILE A 95 -16.39 7.99 -19.74
N GLY A 96 -15.97 8.74 -20.76
CA GLY A 96 -16.82 9.17 -21.87
C GLY A 96 -16.61 8.33 -23.13
N GLU A 97 -17.28 8.73 -24.22
CA GLU A 97 -17.20 8.05 -25.52
C GLU A 97 -15.76 7.95 -26.05
N ARG A 98 -14.96 9.01 -25.88
CA ARG A 98 -13.59 9.12 -26.39
C ARG A 98 -12.49 8.74 -25.40
N THR A 99 -12.85 8.28 -24.20
CA THR A 99 -11.87 7.97 -23.16
C THR A 99 -11.10 6.70 -23.52
N ALA A 100 -9.78 6.80 -23.59
CA ALA A 100 -8.89 5.64 -23.56
C ALA A 100 -8.55 5.31 -22.11
N VAL A 101 -8.66 4.04 -21.73
CA VAL A 101 -8.31 3.54 -20.40
C VAL A 101 -7.02 2.73 -20.52
N LEU A 102 -5.91 3.31 -20.09
CA LEU A 102 -4.61 2.66 -20.08
C LEU A 102 -4.34 2.05 -18.70
N THR A 103 -4.08 0.74 -18.64
CA THR A 103 -3.48 0.12 -17.46
C THR A 103 -2.00 -0.15 -17.67
N LEU A 104 -1.19 0.15 -16.66
CA LEU A 104 0.23 -0.24 -16.58
C LEU A 104 0.50 -1.12 -15.35
N GLN A 105 -0.57 -1.68 -14.78
CA GLN A 105 -0.53 -2.48 -13.56
C GLN A 105 0.24 -3.78 -13.79
N ASN A 106 0.82 -4.32 -12.72
CA ASN A 106 1.42 -5.64 -12.79
C ASN A 106 0.35 -6.73 -12.62
N GLY A 107 0.66 -7.91 -13.16
CA GLY A 107 -0.20 -9.08 -13.07
C GLY A 107 -1.06 -9.28 -14.31
N LEU A 108 -1.95 -10.27 -14.24
CA LEU A 108 -2.89 -10.63 -15.29
C LEU A 108 -4.33 -10.52 -14.76
N GLY A 109 -5.27 -10.14 -15.62
CA GLY A 109 -6.69 -9.98 -15.29
C GLY A 109 -7.13 -8.53 -15.09
N ASN A 110 -6.22 -7.55 -15.09
CA ASN A 110 -6.61 -6.15 -14.92
C ASN A 110 -7.34 -5.64 -16.16
N GLU A 111 -6.85 -5.99 -17.34
CA GLU A 111 -7.42 -5.62 -18.63
C GLU A 111 -8.84 -6.15 -18.76
N GLU A 112 -9.05 -7.43 -18.47
CA GLU A 112 -10.36 -8.09 -18.51
C GLU A 112 -11.32 -7.45 -17.51
N LEU A 113 -10.89 -7.24 -16.26
CA LEU A 113 -11.71 -6.57 -15.23
C LEU A 113 -12.11 -5.16 -15.65
N ILE A 114 -11.17 -4.37 -16.21
CA ILE A 114 -11.47 -3.02 -16.69
C ILE A 114 -12.42 -3.10 -17.87
N ALA A 115 -12.18 -3.99 -18.84
CA ALA A 115 -13.01 -4.15 -20.04
C ALA A 115 -14.46 -4.52 -19.70
N GLU A 116 -14.68 -5.41 -18.72
CA GLU A 116 -16.01 -5.75 -18.21
C GLU A 116 -16.79 -4.53 -17.69
N MET A 117 -16.08 -3.52 -17.14
CA MET A 117 -16.71 -2.34 -16.56
C MET A 117 -16.92 -1.19 -17.54
N VAL A 118 -16.04 -1.07 -18.55
CA VAL A 118 -15.93 0.14 -19.39
C VAL A 118 -16.06 -0.12 -20.89
N GLY A 119 -16.08 -1.38 -21.33
CA GLY A 119 -16.01 -1.78 -22.72
C GLY A 119 -14.58 -2.09 -23.18
N ALA A 120 -14.37 -3.26 -23.79
CA ALA A 120 -13.06 -3.71 -24.26
C ALA A 120 -12.45 -2.74 -25.29
N GLU A 121 -13.30 -2.09 -26.09
CA GLU A 121 -12.90 -1.13 -27.10
C GLU A 121 -12.21 0.10 -26.52
N LYS A 122 -12.35 0.41 -25.22
CA LYS A 122 -11.67 1.55 -24.56
C LYS A 122 -10.35 1.17 -23.91
N VAL A 123 -10.09 -0.13 -23.72
CA VAL A 123 -8.95 -0.60 -22.93
C VAL A 123 -7.71 -0.73 -23.80
N VAL A 124 -6.64 -0.09 -23.36
CA VAL A 124 -5.29 -0.31 -23.85
C VAL A 124 -4.42 -0.74 -22.67
N SER A 125 -3.39 -1.54 -22.92
CA SER A 125 -2.50 -2.00 -21.86
C SER A 125 -1.06 -1.63 -22.16
N GLY A 126 -0.25 -1.68 -21.11
CA GLY A 126 1.15 -1.42 -21.21
C GLY A 126 1.97 -2.10 -20.12
N LYS A 127 3.22 -2.31 -20.47
CA LYS A 127 4.27 -2.79 -19.60
C LYS A 127 5.24 -1.65 -19.37
N SER A 128 5.36 -1.22 -18.11
CA SER A 128 6.34 -0.21 -17.74
C SER A 128 7.43 -0.77 -16.83
N TYR A 129 8.67 -0.33 -17.07
CA TYR A 129 9.80 -0.46 -16.16
C TYR A 129 10.06 0.82 -15.35
N LEU A 130 9.27 1.87 -15.57
CA LEU A 130 9.32 3.11 -14.78
C LEU A 130 9.13 2.77 -13.30
N GLY A 131 9.86 3.49 -12.45
CA GLY A 131 9.79 3.33 -11.00
C GLY A 131 9.36 4.61 -10.33
N GLY A 132 8.89 4.48 -9.10
CA GLY A 132 8.66 5.61 -8.21
C GLY A 132 8.76 5.15 -6.77
N VAL A 133 9.30 6.01 -5.91
CA VAL A 133 9.21 5.84 -4.45
C VAL A 133 8.60 7.11 -3.89
N LEU A 134 7.40 7.00 -3.32
CA LEU A 134 6.82 8.09 -2.56
C LEU A 134 7.61 8.23 -1.25
N LEU A 135 8.38 9.31 -1.11
CA LEU A 135 9.24 9.54 0.06
C LEU A 135 8.43 10.13 1.22
N SER A 136 7.48 11.00 0.88
CA SER A 136 6.55 11.63 1.81
C SER A 136 5.37 12.21 1.01
N PRO A 137 4.28 12.65 1.67
CA PRO A 137 3.20 13.36 0.99
C PRO A 137 3.72 14.51 0.11
N GLY A 138 3.36 14.48 -1.18
CA GLY A 138 3.79 15.47 -2.18
C GLY A 138 5.22 15.32 -2.70
N VAL A 139 5.98 14.28 -2.30
CA VAL A 139 7.39 14.09 -2.71
C VAL A 139 7.61 12.69 -3.25
N VAL A 140 8.02 12.59 -4.51
CA VAL A 140 8.32 11.32 -5.19
C VAL A 140 9.73 11.30 -5.74
N LYS A 141 10.48 10.24 -5.44
CA LYS A 141 11.68 9.87 -6.19
C LYS A 141 11.24 9.15 -7.46
N ALA A 142 11.31 9.83 -8.59
CA ALA A 142 10.86 9.34 -9.88
C ALA A 142 12.01 8.60 -10.59
N GLY A 143 11.80 7.32 -10.88
CA GLY A 143 12.72 6.49 -11.65
C GLY A 143 12.24 6.37 -13.10
N ILE A 144 12.15 7.50 -13.80
CA ILE A 144 11.58 7.59 -15.15
C ILE A 144 12.63 7.62 -16.27
N SER A 145 13.86 8.08 -15.99
CA SER A 145 14.93 8.21 -16.97
C SER A 145 15.44 6.85 -17.45
N ALA A 146 15.70 6.73 -18.77
CA ALA A 146 16.31 5.56 -19.42
C ALA A 146 15.59 4.21 -19.24
N LYS A 147 14.35 4.20 -18.73
CA LYS A 147 13.53 3.00 -18.60
C LYS A 147 12.46 2.95 -19.67
N GLU A 148 12.20 1.74 -20.15
CA GLU A 148 11.25 1.52 -21.23
C GLU A 148 9.82 1.35 -20.69
N THR A 149 8.87 1.95 -21.41
CA THR A 149 7.46 1.58 -21.38
C THR A 149 7.07 1.08 -22.76
N VAL A 150 6.31 -0.01 -22.80
CA VAL A 150 5.75 -0.54 -24.04
C VAL A 150 4.25 -0.59 -23.88
N ILE A 151 3.51 0.00 -24.80
CA ILE A 151 2.04 0.01 -24.78
C ILE A 151 1.50 -0.65 -26.04
N GLY A 152 0.25 -1.09 -26.04
CA GLY A 152 -0.39 -1.65 -27.22
C GLY A 152 -1.88 -1.87 -27.06
N GLU A 153 -2.54 -2.07 -28.20
CA GLU A 153 -3.91 -2.54 -28.27
C GLU A 153 -3.96 -4.04 -27.90
N LEU A 154 -5.04 -4.46 -27.23
CA LEU A 154 -5.16 -5.86 -26.79
C LEU A 154 -5.25 -6.86 -27.95
N ASP A 155 -5.74 -6.41 -29.11
CA ASP A 155 -5.81 -7.19 -30.34
C ASP A 155 -4.53 -7.11 -31.20
N GLY A 156 -3.53 -6.32 -30.78
CA GLY A 156 -2.27 -6.12 -31.49
C GLY A 156 -2.32 -5.07 -32.60
N SER A 157 -3.45 -4.40 -32.82
CA SER A 157 -3.56 -3.33 -33.81
C SER A 157 -2.75 -2.08 -33.41
N VAL A 158 -2.35 -1.27 -34.40
CA VAL A 158 -1.67 0.01 -34.18
C VAL A 158 -2.58 1.15 -34.62
N THR A 159 -3.34 1.68 -33.66
CA THR A 159 -4.35 2.74 -33.85
C THR A 159 -3.75 4.15 -33.74
N GLU A 160 -4.53 5.17 -34.09
CA GLU A 160 -4.16 6.57 -33.85
C GLU A 160 -4.05 6.88 -32.35
N ARG A 161 -4.97 6.36 -31.53
CA ARG A 161 -4.96 6.60 -30.07
C ARG A 161 -3.71 6.06 -29.39
N ILE A 162 -3.24 4.86 -29.75
CA ILE A 162 -2.07 4.27 -29.08
C ILE A 162 -0.79 5.00 -29.48
N ARG A 163 -0.70 5.49 -30.73
CA ARG A 163 0.38 6.38 -31.18
C ARG A 163 0.37 7.70 -30.42
N ALA A 164 -0.79 8.34 -30.29
CA ALA A 164 -0.95 9.59 -29.54
C ALA A 164 -0.54 9.44 -28.05
N ILE A 165 -0.88 8.31 -27.41
CA ILE A 165 -0.46 8.01 -26.04
C ILE A 165 1.06 7.83 -25.96
N ALA A 166 1.67 7.12 -26.93
CA ALA A 166 3.12 6.95 -26.97
C ALA A 166 3.84 8.29 -27.16
N GLU A 167 3.35 9.15 -28.06
CA GLU A 167 3.87 10.50 -28.27
C GLU A 167 3.77 11.36 -27.02
N LEU A 168 2.62 11.33 -26.33
CA LEU A 168 2.40 12.02 -25.06
C LEU A 168 3.45 11.62 -24.02
N PHE A 169 3.73 10.31 -23.87
CA PHE A 169 4.71 9.83 -22.92
C PHE A 169 6.14 10.21 -23.32
N ASN A 170 6.49 10.08 -24.60
CA ASN A 170 7.82 10.43 -25.11
C ASN A 170 8.09 11.93 -24.97
N ALA A 171 7.10 12.80 -25.24
CA ALA A 171 7.21 14.24 -25.02
C ALA A 171 7.44 14.60 -23.55
N ALA A 172 6.99 13.75 -22.62
CA ALA A 172 7.25 13.87 -21.18
C ALA A 172 8.56 13.19 -20.72
N GLY A 173 9.42 12.77 -21.65
CA GLY A 173 10.72 12.16 -21.34
C GLY A 173 10.62 10.69 -20.91
N MET A 174 9.47 10.04 -21.07
CA MET A 174 9.28 8.62 -20.78
C MET A 174 9.38 7.82 -22.08
N ARG A 175 10.51 7.12 -22.28
CA ARG A 175 10.75 6.30 -23.49
C ARG A 175 9.64 5.27 -23.65
N THR A 176 8.80 5.46 -24.68
CA THR A 176 7.60 4.66 -24.91
C THR A 176 7.51 4.17 -26.34
N THR A 177 7.29 2.86 -26.52
CA THR A 177 7.10 2.22 -27.84
C THR A 177 5.74 1.55 -27.91
N VAL A 178 5.23 1.37 -29.15
CA VAL A 178 3.99 0.64 -29.40
C VAL A 178 4.32 -0.79 -29.83
N SER A 179 3.61 -1.76 -29.28
CA SER A 179 3.75 -3.18 -29.56
C SER A 179 2.50 -3.76 -30.20
N GLU A 180 2.70 -4.57 -31.24
CA GLU A 180 1.67 -5.41 -31.85
C GLU A 180 1.45 -6.74 -31.08
N ASN A 181 2.20 -6.97 -30.00
CA ASN A 181 2.11 -8.16 -29.15
C ASN A 181 2.13 -7.78 -27.66
N ILE A 182 1.28 -6.83 -27.26
CA ILE A 182 1.29 -6.35 -25.87
C ILE A 182 0.92 -7.46 -24.86
N ARG A 183 -0.01 -8.35 -25.22
CA ARG A 183 -0.39 -9.51 -24.39
C ARG A 183 0.80 -10.42 -24.11
N GLY A 184 1.59 -10.76 -25.13
CA GLY A 184 2.83 -11.52 -24.95
C GLY A 184 3.83 -10.85 -24.02
N LEU A 185 3.99 -9.52 -24.12
CA LEU A 185 4.92 -8.77 -23.26
C LEU A 185 4.48 -8.71 -21.79
N ILE A 186 3.16 -8.62 -21.54
CA ILE A 186 2.57 -8.70 -20.20
C ILE A 186 2.86 -10.07 -19.60
N TRP A 187 2.60 -11.15 -20.34
CA TRP A 187 2.91 -12.51 -19.93
C TRP A 187 4.41 -12.72 -19.66
N ASP A 188 5.29 -12.21 -20.52
CA ASP A 188 6.74 -12.27 -20.28
C ASP A 188 7.14 -11.63 -18.94
N LYS A 189 6.50 -10.52 -18.56
CA LYS A 189 6.75 -9.85 -17.27
C LYS A 189 6.14 -10.63 -16.11
N LEU A 190 4.95 -11.18 -16.31
CA LEU A 190 4.27 -12.03 -15.34
C LEU A 190 5.14 -13.24 -14.96
N LEU A 191 5.75 -13.89 -15.94
CA LEU A 191 6.65 -15.03 -15.72
C LEU A 191 7.93 -14.63 -14.95
N LEU A 192 8.49 -13.44 -15.19
CA LEU A 192 9.62 -12.94 -14.38
C LEU A 192 9.23 -12.72 -12.91
N ASN A 193 8.04 -12.15 -12.70
CA ASN A 193 7.52 -11.91 -11.35
C ASN A 193 7.16 -13.22 -10.64
N SER A 194 6.56 -14.19 -11.33
CA SER A 194 6.18 -15.49 -10.76
C SER A 194 7.39 -16.36 -10.43
N ALA A 195 8.50 -16.20 -11.18
CA ALA A 195 9.75 -16.90 -10.92
C ALA A 195 10.28 -16.61 -9.51
N THR A 196 10.31 -15.34 -9.10
CA THR A 196 11.05 -14.92 -7.89
C THR A 196 10.16 -14.33 -6.79
N GLY A 197 9.00 -13.77 -7.11
CA GLY A 197 8.16 -13.00 -6.18
C GLY A 197 7.73 -13.81 -4.96
N ALA A 198 7.02 -14.92 -5.21
CA ALA A 198 6.48 -15.75 -4.13
C ALA A 198 7.59 -16.44 -3.31
N VAL A 199 8.62 -16.99 -3.96
CA VAL A 199 9.73 -17.67 -3.26
C VAL A 199 10.54 -16.69 -2.40
N SER A 200 10.75 -15.45 -2.87
CA SER A 200 11.38 -14.38 -2.07
C SER A 200 10.50 -13.96 -0.89
N ALA A 201 9.19 -13.80 -1.10
CA ALA A 201 8.25 -13.42 -0.05
C ALA A 201 8.08 -14.49 1.04
N ILE A 202 8.08 -15.78 0.66
CA ILE A 202 7.96 -16.90 1.60
C ILE A 202 9.24 -17.07 2.42
N SER A 203 10.40 -16.95 1.79
CA SER A 203 11.70 -17.16 2.45
C SER A 203 12.22 -15.93 3.20
N GLY A 204 11.72 -14.73 2.90
CA GLY A 204 12.28 -13.48 3.42
C GLY A 204 13.60 -13.07 2.76
N LEU A 205 14.03 -13.74 1.69
CA LEU A 205 15.34 -13.52 1.08
C LEU A 205 15.31 -12.48 -0.04
N CYS A 206 16.32 -11.60 -0.04
CA CYS A 206 16.67 -10.77 -1.20
C CYS A 206 17.38 -11.58 -2.28
N TYR A 207 17.55 -11.01 -3.48
CA TYR A 207 18.09 -11.73 -4.64
C TYR A 207 19.47 -12.35 -4.42
N GLY A 208 20.37 -11.68 -3.70
CA GLY A 208 21.72 -12.18 -3.46
C GLY A 208 21.75 -13.56 -2.81
N GLU A 209 20.99 -13.75 -1.73
CA GLU A 209 20.89 -15.05 -1.05
C GLU A 209 19.93 -16.02 -1.74
N LEU A 210 18.82 -15.52 -2.29
CA LEU A 210 17.82 -16.34 -2.98
C LEU A 210 18.44 -17.17 -4.12
N TYR A 211 19.32 -16.56 -4.92
CA TYR A 211 19.94 -17.20 -6.08
C TYR A 211 21.09 -18.15 -5.72
N LYS A 212 21.48 -18.24 -4.44
CA LYS A 212 22.42 -19.28 -3.97
C LYS A 212 21.73 -20.59 -3.63
N LEU A 213 20.40 -20.62 -3.58
CA LEU A 213 19.61 -21.77 -3.14
C LEU A 213 19.00 -22.50 -4.34
N PRO A 214 19.50 -23.69 -4.72
CA PRO A 214 18.94 -24.48 -5.82
C PRO A 214 17.46 -24.83 -5.62
N GLU A 215 17.00 -24.95 -4.38
CA GLU A 215 15.61 -25.21 -4.01
C GLU A 215 14.68 -24.09 -4.48
N MET A 216 15.14 -22.83 -4.36
CA MET A 216 14.39 -21.65 -4.77
C MET A 216 14.36 -21.55 -6.30
N GLU A 217 15.49 -21.80 -6.97
CA GLU A 217 15.54 -21.88 -8.44
C GLU A 217 14.59 -22.96 -8.98
N ARG A 218 14.61 -24.17 -8.41
CA ARG A 218 13.73 -25.28 -8.84
C ARG A 218 12.26 -24.90 -8.70
N SER A 219 11.87 -24.29 -7.57
CA SER A 219 10.49 -23.87 -7.31
C SER A 219 10.05 -22.76 -8.27
N GLY A 220 10.88 -21.73 -8.44
CA GLY A 220 10.61 -20.63 -9.36
C GLY A 220 10.51 -21.10 -10.82
N CYS A 221 11.44 -21.93 -11.27
CA CYS A 221 11.42 -22.50 -12.62
C CYS A 221 10.20 -23.41 -12.86
N ALA A 222 9.75 -24.15 -11.85
CA ALA A 222 8.55 -24.96 -11.95
C ALA A 222 7.28 -24.09 -12.10
N ALA A 223 7.16 -23.02 -11.31
CA ALA A 223 6.07 -22.05 -11.45
C ALA A 223 6.06 -21.37 -12.83
N VAL A 224 7.23 -21.04 -13.37
CA VAL A 224 7.37 -20.47 -14.73
C VAL A 224 6.96 -21.48 -15.81
N ARG A 225 7.34 -22.75 -15.66
CA ARG A 225 6.99 -23.81 -16.62
C ARG A 225 5.48 -23.97 -16.77
N GLU A 226 4.75 -24.03 -15.66
CA GLU A 226 3.28 -24.07 -15.66
C GLU A 226 2.69 -22.87 -16.41
N GLY A 227 3.24 -21.67 -16.19
CA GLY A 227 2.81 -20.46 -16.88
C GLY A 227 3.09 -20.49 -18.39
N ILE A 228 4.24 -21.00 -18.83
CA ILE A 228 4.57 -21.16 -20.25
C ILE A 228 3.60 -22.13 -20.93
N GLU A 229 3.27 -23.25 -20.27
CA GLU A 229 2.32 -24.23 -20.81
C GLU A 229 0.92 -23.65 -20.98
N ALA A 230 0.45 -22.88 -19.98
CA ALA A 230 -0.80 -22.14 -20.08
C ALA A 230 -0.77 -21.11 -21.24
N ALA A 231 0.31 -20.32 -21.34
CA ALA A 231 0.47 -19.33 -22.41
C ALA A 231 0.39 -19.96 -23.80
N ARG A 232 1.08 -21.09 -24.01
CA ARG A 232 1.07 -21.83 -25.29
C ARG A 232 -0.34 -22.30 -25.64
N LYS A 233 -1.08 -22.87 -24.68
CA LYS A 233 -2.45 -23.34 -24.90
C LYS A 233 -3.43 -22.20 -25.21
N LEU A 234 -3.22 -21.03 -24.63
CA LEU A 234 -4.01 -19.82 -24.87
C LEU A 234 -3.58 -19.03 -26.11
N GLY A 235 -2.60 -19.54 -26.89
CA GLY A 235 -2.13 -18.86 -28.11
C GLY A 235 -1.33 -17.59 -27.84
N ILE A 236 -0.79 -17.40 -26.64
CA ILE A 236 0.00 -16.23 -26.26
C ILE A 236 1.43 -16.38 -26.78
N LYS A 237 1.89 -15.41 -27.58
CA LYS A 237 3.24 -15.39 -28.14
C LYS A 237 4.25 -14.82 -27.13
N LEU A 238 4.99 -15.70 -26.47
CA LEU A 238 6.05 -15.33 -25.53
C LEU A 238 7.38 -14.99 -26.23
N SER A 239 8.21 -14.15 -25.61
CA SER A 239 9.57 -13.89 -26.12
C SER A 239 10.61 -14.90 -25.64
N CYS A 240 10.30 -15.63 -24.56
CA CYS A 240 11.16 -16.66 -24.00
C CYS A 240 10.31 -17.76 -23.38
N GLU A 241 10.64 -19.01 -23.67
CA GLU A 241 9.93 -20.20 -23.17
C GLU A 241 10.87 -21.14 -22.39
N ASP A 242 12.01 -20.62 -21.93
CA ASP A 242 12.98 -21.34 -21.12
C ASP A 242 12.89 -20.84 -19.67
N PRO A 243 12.37 -21.67 -18.73
CA PRO A 243 12.21 -21.28 -17.34
C PRO A 243 13.50 -20.79 -16.68
N LYS A 244 14.66 -21.39 -17.01
CA LYS A 244 15.93 -21.03 -16.42
C LYS A 244 16.41 -19.68 -16.91
N LYS A 245 16.24 -19.40 -18.21
CA LYS A 245 16.54 -18.06 -18.77
C LYS A 245 15.64 -16.99 -18.15
N ILE A 246 14.37 -17.29 -17.89
CA ILE A 246 13.45 -16.36 -17.22
C ILE A 246 13.89 -16.11 -15.78
N TRP A 247 14.22 -17.17 -15.03
CA TRP A 247 14.78 -17.05 -13.67
C TRP A 247 16.02 -16.15 -13.66
N GLU A 248 16.99 -16.36 -14.54
CA GLU A 248 18.19 -15.51 -14.61
C GLU A 248 17.89 -14.09 -15.06
N LYS A 249 16.96 -13.91 -16.01
CA LYS A 249 16.54 -12.60 -16.51
C LYS A 249 15.88 -11.76 -15.41
N ALA A 250 15.21 -12.38 -14.44
CA ALA A 250 14.51 -11.67 -13.37
C ALA A 250 15.45 -10.85 -12.46
N ARG A 251 16.70 -11.30 -12.22
CA ARG A 251 17.69 -10.56 -11.40
C ARG A 251 18.62 -9.64 -12.17
N ARG A 252 18.61 -9.68 -13.51
CA ARG A 252 19.64 -9.03 -14.32
C ARG A 252 19.63 -7.51 -14.14
N GLY A 253 20.78 -6.94 -13.76
CA GLY A 253 20.95 -5.50 -13.56
C GLY A 253 20.39 -4.97 -12.23
N LEU A 254 20.01 -5.86 -11.31
CA LEU A 254 19.50 -5.50 -9.98
C LEU A 254 20.57 -5.73 -8.92
N ALA A 255 20.48 -4.97 -7.84
CA ALA A 255 21.42 -5.02 -6.72
C ALA A 255 21.32 -6.35 -5.94
N TYR A 256 22.39 -6.70 -5.24
CA TYR A 256 22.45 -7.92 -4.42
C TYR A 256 21.35 -7.97 -3.36
N ASP A 257 21.09 -6.85 -2.70
CA ASP A 257 20.09 -6.68 -1.65
C ASP A 257 18.68 -6.36 -2.21
N PHE A 258 18.47 -6.49 -3.52
CA PHE A 258 17.19 -6.19 -4.14
C PHE A 258 16.07 -7.08 -3.56
N LYS A 259 15.01 -6.42 -3.09
CA LYS A 259 13.78 -7.05 -2.58
C LYS A 259 12.67 -6.95 -3.62
N THR A 260 12.01 -8.07 -3.89
CA THR A 260 10.81 -8.07 -4.75
C THR A 260 9.69 -7.22 -4.16
N SER A 261 8.79 -6.69 -4.99
CA SER A 261 7.62 -5.93 -4.50
C SER A 261 6.72 -6.74 -3.58
N MET A 262 6.68 -8.07 -3.78
CA MET A 262 5.93 -9.00 -2.94
C MET A 262 6.59 -9.14 -1.56
N LEU A 263 7.91 -9.34 -1.51
CA LEU A 263 8.66 -9.36 -0.24
C LEU A 263 8.49 -8.04 0.53
N GLN A 264 8.64 -6.90 -0.15
CA GLN A 264 8.43 -5.58 0.48
C GLN A 264 7.01 -5.42 1.04
N SER A 265 5.99 -5.97 0.36
CA SER A 265 4.61 -5.92 0.85
C SER A 265 4.43 -6.80 2.08
N VAL A 266 4.98 -8.02 2.09
CA VAL A 266 4.98 -8.93 3.24
C VAL A 266 5.67 -8.29 4.45
N GLU A 267 6.88 -7.75 4.27
CA GLU A 267 7.64 -7.10 5.36
C GLU A 267 6.91 -5.87 5.93
N SER A 268 6.15 -5.17 5.09
CA SER A 268 5.35 -4.01 5.52
C SER A 268 3.97 -4.40 6.10
N GLY A 269 3.64 -5.69 6.21
CA GLY A 269 2.31 -6.15 6.63
C GLY A 269 1.18 -5.74 5.69
N ARG A 270 1.48 -5.45 4.42
CA ARG A 270 0.51 -5.01 3.41
C ARG A 270 0.09 -6.16 2.49
N PRO A 271 -1.16 -6.14 1.97
CA PRO A 271 -1.57 -7.10 0.94
C PRO A 271 -0.65 -7.08 -0.29
N THR A 272 -0.33 -8.27 -0.77
CA THR A 272 0.50 -8.53 -1.95
C THR A 272 -0.35 -8.58 -3.22
N GLU A 273 0.31 -8.83 -4.36
CA GLU A 273 -0.34 -9.03 -5.67
C GLU A 273 -0.38 -10.52 -6.06
N ILE A 274 -0.24 -11.44 -5.10
CA ILE A 274 -0.10 -12.88 -5.37
C ILE A 274 -1.22 -13.45 -6.25
N ASP A 275 -2.46 -13.03 -6.02
CA ASP A 275 -3.63 -13.45 -6.79
C ASP A 275 -3.60 -13.03 -8.26
N PHE A 276 -2.87 -11.97 -8.58
CA PHE A 276 -2.71 -11.43 -9.92
C PHE A 276 -1.40 -11.87 -10.59
N ILE A 277 -0.53 -12.58 -9.87
CA ILE A 277 0.74 -13.11 -10.38
C ILE A 277 0.65 -14.64 -10.48
N ASN A 278 1.01 -15.36 -9.41
CA ASN A 278 0.96 -16.83 -9.40
C ASN A 278 -0.49 -17.33 -9.42
N GLY A 279 -1.40 -16.67 -8.69
CA GLY A 279 -2.82 -17.03 -8.71
C GLY A 279 -3.44 -16.84 -10.10
N ALA A 280 -2.99 -15.85 -10.86
CA ALA A 280 -3.46 -15.63 -12.22
C ALA A 280 -2.93 -16.67 -13.20
N LEU A 281 -1.66 -17.08 -13.07
CA LEU A 281 -1.12 -18.20 -13.84
C LEU A 281 -1.86 -19.51 -13.54
N ALA A 282 -2.25 -19.74 -12.28
CA ALA A 282 -3.04 -20.90 -11.92
C ALA A 282 -4.44 -20.90 -12.59
N ARG A 283 -5.14 -19.77 -12.56
CA ARG A 283 -6.43 -19.62 -13.26
C ARG A 283 -6.29 -19.76 -14.78
N ALA A 284 -5.27 -19.15 -15.37
CA ALA A 284 -5.01 -19.26 -16.81
C ALA A 284 -4.69 -20.71 -17.23
N ALA A 285 -4.02 -21.49 -16.37
CA ALA A 285 -3.81 -22.91 -16.61
C ALA A 285 -5.15 -23.67 -16.59
N GLU A 286 -6.05 -23.38 -15.66
CA GLU A 286 -7.39 -23.98 -15.61
C GLU A 286 -8.22 -23.67 -16.85
N GLU A 287 -8.23 -22.40 -17.30
CA GLU A 287 -8.87 -21.97 -18.55
C GLU A 287 -8.31 -22.72 -19.77
N ALA A 288 -7.02 -23.04 -19.74
CA ALA A 288 -6.33 -23.85 -20.75
C ALA A 288 -6.55 -25.37 -20.61
N GLY A 289 -7.32 -25.83 -19.62
CA GLY A 289 -7.53 -27.25 -19.34
C GLY A 289 -6.31 -27.96 -18.74
N LEU A 290 -5.42 -27.22 -18.08
CA LEU A 290 -4.19 -27.68 -17.43
C LEU A 290 -4.29 -27.58 -15.90
N THR A 291 -3.29 -28.12 -15.21
CA THR A 291 -3.10 -27.90 -13.76
C THR A 291 -1.85 -27.07 -13.50
N ALA A 292 -1.85 -26.30 -12.41
CA ALA A 292 -0.71 -25.48 -11.99
C ALA A 292 -0.45 -25.63 -10.48
N PRO A 293 -0.10 -26.83 -10.01
CA PRO A 293 0.04 -27.13 -8.58
C PRO A 293 1.08 -26.25 -7.87
N VAL A 294 2.20 -25.89 -8.52
CA VAL A 294 3.24 -25.05 -7.91
C VAL A 294 2.74 -23.62 -7.74
N ASN A 295 2.15 -23.02 -8.77
CA ASN A 295 1.57 -21.69 -8.65
C ASN A 295 0.44 -21.63 -7.61
N ARG A 296 -0.42 -22.66 -7.53
CA ARG A 296 -1.45 -22.77 -6.49
C ARG A 296 -0.85 -22.85 -5.09
N THR A 297 0.17 -23.68 -4.90
CA THR A 297 0.84 -23.85 -3.60
C THR A 297 1.53 -22.56 -3.16
N LEU A 298 2.31 -21.93 -4.04
CA LEU A 298 2.95 -20.65 -3.76
C LEU A 298 1.93 -19.56 -3.42
N THR A 299 0.80 -19.54 -4.12
CA THR A 299 -0.31 -18.63 -3.83
C THR A 299 -0.87 -18.84 -2.43
N ALA A 300 -1.14 -20.10 -2.07
CA ALA A 300 -1.67 -20.46 -0.75
C ALA A 300 -0.70 -20.07 0.39
N CYS A 301 0.60 -20.33 0.23
CA CYS A 301 1.61 -19.98 1.22
C CYS A 301 1.69 -18.47 1.48
N VAL A 302 1.71 -17.65 0.43
CA VAL A 302 1.76 -16.19 0.58
C VAL A 302 0.47 -15.67 1.22
N LYS A 303 -0.71 -16.20 0.85
CA LYS A 303 -1.98 -15.88 1.54
C LYS A 303 -1.97 -16.23 3.02
N GLY A 304 -1.38 -17.38 3.38
CA GLY A 304 -1.18 -17.76 4.77
C GLY A 304 -0.33 -16.75 5.54
N ILE A 305 0.74 -16.25 4.93
CA ILE A 305 1.60 -15.20 5.50
C ILE A 305 0.82 -13.89 5.68
N GLU A 306 0.03 -13.47 4.69
CA GLU A 306 -0.83 -12.27 4.79
C GLU A 306 -1.82 -12.37 5.95
N ALA A 307 -2.49 -13.51 6.08
CA ALA A 307 -3.43 -13.77 7.18
C ALA A 307 -2.72 -13.73 8.54
N ALA A 308 -1.56 -14.38 8.66
CA ALA A 308 -0.77 -14.38 9.90
C ALA A 308 -0.31 -12.96 10.28
N ASN A 309 0.13 -12.15 9.32
CA ASN A 309 0.53 -10.77 9.56
C ASN A 309 -0.64 -9.90 10.02
N LYS A 310 -1.83 -10.09 9.43
CA LYS A 310 -3.05 -9.39 9.86
C LYS A 310 -3.39 -9.72 11.31
N LEU A 311 -3.40 -11.00 11.68
CA LEU A 311 -3.68 -11.45 13.05
C LEU A 311 -2.66 -10.90 14.06
N LYS A 312 -1.37 -10.90 13.70
CA LYS A 312 -0.32 -10.30 14.54
C LYS A 312 -0.52 -8.80 14.73
N ALA A 313 -0.90 -8.08 13.68
CA ALA A 313 -1.17 -6.64 13.77
C ALA A 313 -2.43 -6.33 14.61
N GLU A 314 -3.47 -7.15 14.49
CA GLU A 314 -4.68 -7.04 15.33
C GLU A 314 -4.37 -7.34 16.80
N ALA A 315 -3.57 -8.37 17.08
CA ALA A 315 -3.10 -8.67 18.43
C ALA A 315 -2.23 -7.54 19.01
N ALA A 316 -1.32 -6.96 18.21
CA ALA A 316 -0.50 -5.84 18.63
C ALA A 316 -1.33 -4.57 18.90
N LYS A 317 -2.38 -4.30 18.13
CA LYS A 317 -3.30 -3.19 18.41
C LYS A 317 -4.05 -3.38 19.73
N ARG A 318 -4.58 -4.58 19.98
CA ARG A 318 -5.22 -4.92 21.26
C ARG A 318 -4.27 -4.78 22.44
N ALA A 319 -2.98 -5.03 22.25
CA ALA A 319 -1.96 -4.89 23.28
C ALA A 319 -1.53 -3.42 23.55
N VAL A 320 -1.97 -2.45 22.73
CA VAL A 320 -1.54 -1.04 22.78
C VAL A 320 -2.73 -0.09 23.00
N GLU A 321 -3.90 -0.60 23.40
CA GLU A 321 -5.01 0.27 23.81
C GLU A 321 -4.71 0.88 25.19
N LEU A 322 -4.69 2.21 25.23
CA LEU A 322 -4.65 2.99 26.46
C LEU A 322 -6.09 3.02 26.96
N ASP A 323 -6.40 2.12 27.90
CA ASP A 323 -7.78 1.81 28.33
C ASP A 323 -8.49 3.05 28.91
N HIS A 324 -7.75 3.88 29.66
CA HIS A 324 -8.23 5.18 30.12
C HIS A 324 -7.08 6.14 30.48
N ALA A 325 -7.34 7.44 30.41
CA ALA A 325 -6.41 8.48 30.86
C ALA A 325 -6.93 9.14 32.14
N ALA A 326 -6.06 9.28 33.14
CA ALA A 326 -6.40 9.94 34.39
C ALA A 326 -5.96 11.42 34.35
N LEU A 327 -6.85 12.33 34.73
CA LEU A 327 -6.59 13.77 34.75
C LEU A 327 -6.58 14.31 36.19
N TYR A 328 -5.55 15.11 36.49
CA TYR A 328 -5.48 15.90 37.72
C TYR A 328 -6.46 17.07 37.62
N VAL A 329 -7.40 17.15 38.56
CA VAL A 329 -8.36 18.25 38.62
C VAL A 329 -8.41 18.84 40.04
N GLY A 330 -8.42 20.17 40.11
CA GLY A 330 -8.58 20.89 41.38
C GLY A 330 -10.06 21.04 41.80
N ASP A 331 -10.98 20.72 40.90
CA ASP A 331 -12.43 20.76 41.08
C ASP A 331 -13.05 19.64 40.23
N ILE A 332 -13.29 18.49 40.85
CA ILE A 332 -13.81 17.31 40.16
C ILE A 332 -15.27 17.49 39.73
N ASP A 333 -16.09 18.16 40.56
CA ASP A 333 -17.51 18.40 40.30
C ASP A 333 -17.69 19.34 39.09
N GLY A 334 -16.92 20.44 39.05
CA GLY A 334 -16.92 21.35 37.90
C GLY A 334 -16.44 20.68 36.60
N CYS A 335 -15.46 19.77 36.68
CA CYS A 335 -15.00 19.01 35.53
C CYS A 335 -16.05 17.98 35.05
N VAL A 336 -16.69 17.24 35.95
CA VAL A 336 -17.80 16.34 35.61
C VAL A 336 -18.91 17.12 34.89
N GLU A 337 -19.34 18.24 35.46
CA GLU A 337 -20.38 19.08 34.83
C GLU A 337 -19.95 19.57 33.45
N PHE A 338 -18.69 19.98 33.28
CA PHE A 338 -18.15 20.42 31.99
C PHE A 338 -18.19 19.31 30.93
N PHE A 339 -17.75 18.09 31.27
CA PHE A 339 -17.73 16.96 30.34
C PHE A 339 -19.16 16.47 30.00
N GLU A 340 -20.05 16.43 30.98
CA GLU A 340 -21.47 16.12 30.76
C GLU A 340 -22.14 17.14 29.84
N ARG A 341 -21.90 18.45 30.05
CA ARG A 341 -22.59 19.49 29.28
C ARG A 341 -22.01 19.69 27.89
N THR A 342 -20.69 19.65 27.75
CA THR A 342 -19.96 19.98 26.51
C THR A 342 -19.82 18.77 25.60
N PHE A 343 -19.48 17.61 26.16
CA PHE A 343 -19.16 16.40 25.40
C PHE A 343 -20.23 15.31 25.53
N LYS A 344 -21.26 15.51 26.37
CA LYS A 344 -22.36 14.56 26.59
C LYS A 344 -21.89 13.20 27.14
N MET A 345 -20.76 13.19 27.84
CA MET A 345 -20.23 12.01 28.53
C MET A 345 -20.96 11.83 29.85
N SER A 346 -21.21 10.60 30.31
CA SER A 346 -21.89 10.32 31.59
C SER A 346 -20.91 9.77 32.62
N VAL A 347 -21.15 10.04 33.92
CA VAL A 347 -20.39 9.40 35.01
C VAL A 347 -20.81 7.94 35.15
N VAL A 348 -19.82 7.04 35.18
CA VAL A 348 -20.00 5.58 35.22
C VAL A 348 -19.70 5.01 36.62
N ASP A 349 -18.76 5.60 37.37
CA ASP A 349 -18.40 5.20 38.74
C ASP A 349 -17.89 6.42 39.53
N ASP A 350 -18.43 6.65 40.73
CA ASP A 350 -18.04 7.72 41.67
C ASP A 350 -17.62 7.04 42.99
N ARG A 351 -16.31 6.90 43.20
CA ARG A 351 -15.76 6.30 44.41
C ARG A 351 -15.29 7.37 45.37
N ARG A 352 -15.83 7.33 46.58
CA ARG A 352 -15.47 8.18 47.71
C ARG A 352 -14.89 7.27 48.79
N ASP A 353 -13.57 7.13 48.79
CA ASP A 353 -12.85 6.53 49.91
C ASP A 353 -12.10 7.64 50.65
N ASP A 354 -11.83 7.45 51.95
CA ASP A 354 -11.36 8.48 52.88
C ASP A 354 -9.97 9.09 52.52
N ALA A 355 -9.29 8.55 51.50
CA ALA A 355 -7.96 8.98 51.08
C ALA A 355 -7.89 9.70 49.71
N LEU A 356 -8.82 9.47 48.77
CA LEU A 356 -8.75 10.00 47.39
C LEU A 356 -10.13 9.96 46.69
N ARG A 357 -10.62 11.09 46.18
CA ARG A 357 -11.88 11.19 45.44
C ARG A 357 -11.67 10.99 43.93
N GLN A 358 -12.50 10.15 43.30
CA GLN A 358 -12.37 9.80 41.89
C GLN A 358 -13.73 9.71 41.18
N ALA A 359 -13.77 10.12 39.91
CA ALA A 359 -14.94 9.99 39.05
C ALA A 359 -14.55 9.44 37.67
N TRP A 360 -15.30 8.46 37.18
CA TRP A 360 -15.09 7.85 35.87
C TRP A 360 -16.13 8.33 34.87
N LEU A 361 -15.67 8.81 33.73
CA LEU A 361 -16.53 9.22 32.61
C LEU A 361 -16.50 8.14 31.52
N ASP A 362 -17.63 7.99 30.82
CA ASP A 362 -17.77 7.10 29.67
C ASP A 362 -16.73 7.45 28.57
N GLY A 363 -16.02 6.46 28.03
CA GLY A 363 -14.90 6.68 27.09
C GLY A 363 -13.50 6.70 27.71
N GLY A 364 -13.35 6.22 28.96
CA GLY A 364 -12.05 5.97 29.57
C GLY A 364 -11.36 7.24 30.06
N ILE A 365 -12.08 8.15 30.73
CA ILE A 365 -11.46 9.27 31.44
C ILE A 365 -11.72 9.10 32.93
N GLN A 366 -10.65 9.08 33.73
CA GLN A 366 -10.73 9.08 35.19
C GLN A 366 -10.30 10.46 35.71
N LEU A 367 -11.15 11.10 36.50
CA LEU A 367 -10.82 12.34 37.20
C LEU A 367 -10.39 12.00 38.63
N ILE A 368 -9.26 12.55 39.07
CA ILE A 368 -8.72 12.30 40.42
C ILE A 368 -8.49 13.65 41.10
N GLU A 369 -9.11 13.83 42.26
CA GLU A 369 -8.95 15.03 43.06
C GLU A 369 -7.67 14.93 43.89
N LYS A 370 -6.73 15.86 43.66
CA LYS A 370 -5.49 16.05 44.43
C LYS A 370 -4.74 14.75 44.79
N PRO A 371 -4.34 13.91 43.82
CA PRO A 371 -3.37 12.88 44.10
C PRO A 371 -2.08 13.55 44.61
N CYS A 372 -1.44 12.95 45.61
CA CYS A 372 -0.23 13.47 46.26
C CYS A 372 1.00 13.40 45.34
N CYS A 373 0.94 13.99 44.15
CA CYS A 373 2.00 14.10 43.17
C CYS A 373 1.98 15.53 42.61
N GLY A 374 3.11 16.24 42.73
CA GLY A 374 3.17 17.69 42.52
C GLY A 374 3.15 18.11 41.04
N GLY A 375 2.56 19.29 40.77
CA GLY A 375 2.82 20.10 39.57
C GLY A 375 1.97 19.80 38.33
N GLY A 376 1.39 20.83 37.72
CA GLY A 376 0.46 20.75 36.57
C GLY A 376 1.06 20.31 35.23
N LYS A 377 1.51 19.05 35.14
CA LYS A 377 1.73 18.28 33.90
C LYS A 377 1.02 16.92 34.02
N LEU A 378 1.01 16.12 32.95
CA LEU A 378 0.44 14.77 32.93
C LEU A 378 1.09 13.92 34.04
N ALA A 379 0.42 13.84 35.18
CA ALA A 379 0.98 13.32 36.43
C ALA A 379 0.62 11.84 36.68
N HIS A 380 -0.38 11.31 35.97
CA HIS A 380 -0.88 9.95 36.15
C HIS A 380 -1.36 9.34 34.83
N ILE A 381 -1.00 8.07 34.55
CA ILE A 381 -1.52 7.27 33.44
C ILE A 381 -1.88 5.89 34.00
N ALA A 382 -3.07 5.39 33.69
CA ALA A 382 -3.40 4.01 33.97
C ALA A 382 -3.31 3.18 32.69
N VAL A 383 -2.71 1.99 32.79
CA VAL A 383 -2.43 1.11 31.66
C VAL A 383 -2.96 -0.28 31.98
N ALA A 384 -3.94 -0.74 31.22
CA ALA A 384 -4.42 -2.10 31.32
C ALA A 384 -3.44 -3.08 30.69
N CYS A 385 -3.20 -4.21 31.34
CA CYS A 385 -2.30 -5.23 30.84
C CYS A 385 -2.75 -6.64 31.25
N ALA A 386 -2.33 -7.63 30.47
CA ALA A 386 -2.71 -9.03 30.67
C ALA A 386 -2.08 -9.66 31.93
N ASP A 387 -0.96 -9.13 32.40
CA ASP A 387 -0.28 -9.58 33.62
C ASP A 387 0.37 -8.38 34.33
N VAL A 388 -0.34 -7.89 35.35
CA VAL A 388 0.07 -6.72 36.15
C VAL A 388 1.41 -6.97 36.85
N LYS A 389 1.66 -8.20 37.33
CA LYS A 389 2.88 -8.53 38.09
C LYS A 389 4.10 -8.58 37.18
N GLU A 390 3.96 -9.19 36.00
CA GLU A 390 5.03 -9.25 35.00
C GLU A 390 5.43 -7.84 34.55
N ARG A 391 4.44 -7.00 34.25
CA ARG A 391 4.67 -5.63 33.74
C ARG A 391 5.25 -4.71 34.80
N LEU A 392 4.81 -4.81 36.06
CA LEU A 392 5.43 -4.08 37.17
C LEU A 392 6.89 -4.48 37.34
N ALA A 393 7.20 -5.78 37.36
CA ALA A 393 8.58 -6.27 37.49
C ALA A 393 9.48 -5.76 36.35
N ALA A 394 8.97 -5.74 35.11
CA ALA A 394 9.68 -5.19 33.96
C ALA A 394 9.93 -3.68 34.08
N ALA A 395 8.94 -2.91 34.55
CA ALA A 395 9.09 -1.46 34.75
C ALA A 395 10.18 -1.14 35.79
N LEU A 396 10.18 -1.84 36.92
CA LEU A 396 11.20 -1.68 37.97
C LEU A 396 12.60 -2.05 37.46
N ALA A 397 12.72 -3.11 36.65
CA ALA A 397 13.98 -3.48 36.01
C ALA A 397 14.52 -2.42 35.03
N CYS A 398 13.64 -1.53 34.52
CA CYS A 398 13.98 -0.41 33.65
C CYS A 398 14.19 0.92 34.39
N GLY A 399 14.26 0.90 35.73
CA GLY A 399 14.56 2.09 36.53
C GLY A 399 13.35 2.92 36.93
N ALA A 400 12.15 2.34 36.91
CA ALA A 400 10.99 2.92 37.59
C ALA A 400 11.08 2.71 39.11
N GLU A 401 10.43 3.59 39.87
CA GLU A 401 10.39 3.52 41.34
C GLU A 401 8.99 3.11 41.82
N PRO A 402 8.84 2.20 42.80
CA PRO A 402 7.53 1.86 43.35
C PRO A 402 6.80 3.08 43.93
N PHE A 403 5.49 3.20 43.69
CA PHE A 403 4.72 4.29 44.26
C PHE A 403 4.33 3.98 45.72
N PRO A 404 4.50 4.91 46.68
CA PRO A 404 4.19 4.64 48.08
C PRO A 404 2.73 4.28 48.34
N GLY A 405 2.49 3.14 48.99
CA GLY A 405 1.16 2.74 49.46
C GLY A 405 0.21 2.17 48.39
N LYS A 406 0.70 1.89 47.18
CA LYS A 406 -0.08 1.30 46.07
C LYS A 406 0.71 0.20 45.36
N GLU A 407 0.18 -1.02 45.31
CA GLU A 407 0.92 -2.21 44.87
C GLU A 407 1.13 -2.29 43.35
N ASN A 408 0.22 -1.72 42.56
CA ASN A 408 0.21 -1.77 41.10
C ASN A 408 0.68 -0.44 40.47
N TRP A 409 1.29 0.46 41.26
CA TRP A 409 1.67 1.80 40.83
C TRP A 409 3.19 1.98 40.86
N PHE A 410 3.74 2.73 39.91
CA PHE A 410 5.15 3.10 39.89
C PHE A 410 5.38 4.47 39.25
N THR A 411 6.49 5.12 39.58
CA THR A 411 6.94 6.38 38.97
C THR A 411 7.93 6.08 37.86
N ALA A 412 7.59 6.46 36.63
CA ALA A 412 8.47 6.38 35.47
C ALA A 412 9.47 7.55 35.44
N PRO A 413 10.61 7.43 34.74
CA PRO A 413 11.54 8.54 34.54
C PRO A 413 10.84 9.77 33.97
N GLY A 414 11.01 10.93 34.63
CA GLY A 414 10.29 12.17 34.29
C GLY A 414 9.05 12.47 35.15
N GLU A 415 8.92 11.81 36.31
CA GLU A 415 7.91 12.08 37.36
C GLU A 415 6.46 11.73 36.99
N ILE A 416 6.27 10.84 36.00
CA ILE A 416 4.94 10.35 35.63
C ILE A 416 4.60 9.13 36.48
N VAL A 417 3.49 9.17 37.22
CA VAL A 417 2.98 8.00 37.95
C VAL A 417 2.16 7.12 37.00
N ILE A 418 2.41 5.82 37.01
CA ILE A 418 1.72 4.83 36.19
C ILE A 418 1.03 3.81 37.08
N GLU A 419 -0.27 3.62 36.89
CA GLU A 419 -1.07 2.54 37.47
C GLU A 419 -1.23 1.42 36.45
N LEU A 420 -1.04 0.16 36.86
CA LEU A 420 -1.37 -1.00 36.04
C LEU A 420 -2.71 -1.59 36.46
N THR A 421 -3.61 -1.79 35.52
CA THR A 421 -4.90 -2.48 35.75
C THR A 421 -4.92 -3.81 34.99
N GLU A 422 -5.74 -4.76 35.45
CA GLU A 422 -6.00 -5.99 34.67
C GLU A 422 -6.84 -5.63 33.45
N ALA A 423 -6.46 -6.15 32.28
CA ALA A 423 -7.28 -6.04 31.08
C ALA A 423 -8.50 -6.98 31.20
N ASN A 424 -9.72 -6.45 31.04
CA ASN A 424 -10.96 -7.23 31.05
C ASN A 424 -11.19 -8.03 29.76
#